data_AF-A0A0D2FWY1-F1
#
_entry.id   AF-A0A0D2FWY1-F1
#
_cell.length_a   1.000
_cell.length_b   1.000
_cell.length_c   1.000
_cell.angle_alpha   90.00
_cell.angle_beta   90.00
_cell.angle_gamma   90.00
#
_symmetry.space_group_name_H-M   'P 1'
#
loop_
_entity.id
_entity.type
_entity.pdbx_description
1 polymer ?
#
loop_
_entity_poly.entity_id
_entity_poly.type
_entity_poly.pdbx_seq_one_letter_code
_entity_poly.pdbx_strand_id
1 'polypeptide(L)'
;MAGGVMPGIAYFVACPSKVNCTWVLATYGAAVLDRVGFISTNSNANDIVVQKRLPPGCPDVNDGRCILRPAAIKSVFIMYRFIDGRNYREKAGRMFGSIKKITRTEFAIASISDVTATDLDHLPPRDDQMESFWLAETLKYFYWIFSEPDPVSLDEYAVNTEAHPLQRPT
;
A
#
# COMPACT_ATOMS: atom_id res chain seq x y z
N MET A 1 6.52 -0.17 6.74
CA MET A 1 7.04 0.74 5.69
C MET A 1 7.09 2.14 6.25
N ALA A 2 8.17 2.88 6.00
CA ALA A 2 8.21 4.30 6.36
C ALA A 2 7.01 5.04 5.71
N GLY A 3 6.42 6.02 6.40
CA GLY A 3 5.31 6.82 5.87
C GLY A 3 3.92 6.16 5.86
N GLY A 4 3.79 4.85 6.11
CA GLY A 4 2.50 4.16 6.20
C GLY A 4 1.82 3.91 4.85
N VAL A 5 2.58 3.93 3.75
CA VAL A 5 2.11 3.68 2.39
C VAL A 5 2.90 2.52 1.79
N MET A 6 2.26 1.69 0.97
CA MET A 6 2.91 0.55 0.34
C MET A 6 3.59 0.96 -0.99
N PRO A 7 4.73 0.34 -1.32
CA PRO A 7 5.37 0.44 -2.62
C PRO A 7 4.56 -0.34 -3.68
N GLY A 8 4.95 -0.22 -4.95
CA GLY A 8 4.35 -0.92 -6.06
C GLY A 8 4.53 -2.44 -5.94
N ILE A 9 5.73 -2.88 -5.59
CA ILE A 9 6.05 -4.31 -5.41
C ILE A 9 6.96 -4.48 -4.20
N ALA A 10 6.49 -5.24 -3.21
CA ALA A 10 7.25 -5.69 -2.05
C ALA A 10 7.04 -7.18 -1.82
N TYR A 11 8.06 -7.83 -1.28
CA TYR A 11 8.03 -9.24 -0.88
C TYR A 11 7.92 -9.32 0.63
N PHE A 12 7.36 -10.42 1.13
CA PHE A 12 7.22 -10.65 2.57
C PHE A 12 7.71 -12.05 2.91
N VAL A 13 8.35 -12.18 4.06
CA VAL A 13 8.69 -13.49 4.62
C VAL A 13 7.40 -14.18 5.06
N ALA A 14 7.15 -15.37 4.53
CA ALA A 14 6.00 -16.16 4.90
C ALA A 14 6.13 -16.67 6.35
N CYS A 15 5.03 -16.63 7.10
CA CYS A 15 4.95 -17.31 8.38
C CYS A 15 5.02 -18.85 8.16
N PRO A 16 5.71 -19.61 9.02
CA PRO A 16 5.72 -21.07 8.94
C PRO A 16 4.32 -21.70 9.07
N SER A 17 3.43 -21.05 9.84
CA SER A 17 2.05 -21.47 10.04
C SER A 17 1.14 -20.25 10.26
N LYS A 18 -0.16 -20.42 10.00
CA LYS A 18 -1.19 -19.41 10.31
C LYS A 18 -1.41 -19.22 11.82
N VAL A 19 -1.12 -20.24 12.62
CA VAL A 19 -1.36 -20.24 14.07
C VAL A 19 -0.10 -19.83 14.84
N ASN A 20 1.08 -20.18 14.31
CA ASN A 20 2.36 -19.90 14.95
C ASN A 20 3.28 -19.17 13.97
N CYS A 21 3.44 -17.86 14.20
CA CYS A 21 4.32 -16.98 13.42
C CYS A 21 5.28 -16.25 14.34
N THR A 22 6.19 -17.00 14.97
CA THR A 22 7.29 -16.41 15.74
C THR A 22 8.27 -15.71 14.81
N TRP A 23 8.60 -14.46 15.14
CA TRP A 23 9.63 -13.71 14.44
C TRP A 23 11.00 -14.36 14.64
N VAL A 24 11.67 -14.71 13.53
CA VAL A 24 13.02 -15.30 13.53
C VAL A 24 13.91 -14.49 12.60
N LEU A 25 14.90 -13.82 13.19
CA LEU A 25 15.82 -12.94 12.44
C LEU A 25 16.63 -13.70 11.39
N ALA A 26 17.01 -14.96 11.68
CA ALA A 26 17.75 -15.80 10.75
C ALA A 26 16.95 -16.11 9.48
N THR A 27 15.64 -16.36 9.59
CA THR A 27 14.76 -16.60 8.44
C THR A 27 14.64 -15.35 7.57
N TYR A 28 14.54 -14.18 8.20
CA TYR A 28 14.54 -12.91 7.48
C TYR A 28 15.86 -12.66 6.73
N GLY A 29 17.01 -12.86 7.39
CA GLY A 29 18.32 -12.69 6.77
C GLY A 29 18.55 -13.65 5.59
N ALA A 30 18.15 -14.92 5.74
CA ALA A 30 18.20 -15.90 4.66
C ALA A 30 17.32 -15.50 3.47
N ALA A 31 16.11 -15.01 3.72
CA ALA A 31 15.22 -14.54 2.67
C ALA A 31 15.77 -13.29 1.94
N VAL A 32 16.44 -12.39 2.66
CA VAL A 32 17.12 -11.23 2.04
C VAL A 32 18.22 -11.70 1.08
N LEU A 33 19.05 -12.66 1.50
CA LEU A 33 20.13 -13.20 0.68
C LEU A 33 19.62 -13.93 -0.56
N ASP A 34 18.56 -14.73 -0.42
CA ASP A 34 17.91 -15.44 -1.53
C ASP A 34 17.43 -14.49 -2.64
N ARG A 35 16.90 -13.32 -2.27
CA ARG A 35 16.39 -12.31 -3.21
C ARG A 35 17.48 -11.59 -4.02
N VAL A 36 18.75 -11.66 -3.61
CA VAL A 36 19.86 -11.04 -4.35
C VAL A 36 20.33 -11.91 -5.53
N GLY A 37 20.05 -13.21 -5.51
CA GLY A 37 20.32 -14.15 -6.62
C GLY A 37 21.80 -14.50 -6.81
N PHE A 38 22.71 -13.53 -6.80
CA PHE A 38 24.16 -13.73 -6.80
C PHE A 38 24.76 -13.36 -5.45
N ILE A 39 25.02 -14.38 -4.63
CA ILE A 39 25.75 -14.24 -3.38
C ILE A 39 27.24 -14.19 -3.74
N SER A 40 27.87 -13.02 -3.64
CA SER A 40 29.33 -12.98 -3.54
C SER A 40 29.71 -13.63 -2.21
N THR A 41 30.87 -14.27 -2.13
CA THR A 41 31.33 -14.95 -0.90
C THR A 41 31.39 -14.06 0.35
N ASN A 42 31.20 -12.74 0.20
CA ASN A 42 31.18 -11.75 1.28
C ASN A 42 29.83 -11.02 1.46
N SER A 43 28.74 -11.46 0.83
CA SER A 43 27.44 -10.79 0.96
C SER A 43 26.82 -11.03 2.34
N ASN A 44 26.68 -9.97 3.14
CA ASN A 44 26.01 -10.00 4.44
C ASN A 44 24.58 -9.46 4.32
N ALA A 45 23.61 -10.18 4.91
CA ALA A 45 22.20 -9.79 4.91
C ALA A 45 21.98 -8.39 5.51
N ASN A 46 22.72 -8.04 6.57
CA ASN A 46 22.57 -6.75 7.23
C ASN A 46 22.98 -5.59 6.32
N ASP A 47 24.04 -5.75 5.54
CA ASP A 47 24.52 -4.71 4.61
C ASP A 47 23.46 -4.46 3.52
N ILE A 48 22.83 -5.53 3.02
CA ILE A 48 21.73 -5.43 2.04
C ILE A 48 20.52 -4.73 2.65
N VAL A 49 20.14 -5.10 3.88
CA VAL A 49 19.00 -4.48 4.58
C VAL A 49 19.22 -2.97 4.75
N VAL A 50 20.44 -2.56 5.13
CA VAL A 50 20.82 -1.15 5.26
C VAL A 50 20.82 -0.46 3.89
N GLN A 51 21.46 -1.05 2.89
CA GLN A 51 21.59 -0.49 1.54
C GLN A 51 20.22 -0.29 0.87
N LYS A 52 19.34 -1.28 0.96
CA LYS A 52 17.99 -1.26 0.37
C LYS A 52 16.92 -0.68 1.30
N ARG A 53 17.29 -0.23 2.51
CA ARG A 53 16.37 0.36 3.50
C ARG A 53 15.16 -0.53 3.81
N LEU A 54 15.40 -1.83 3.93
CA LEU A 54 14.35 -2.84 4.03
C LEU A 54 13.73 -2.87 5.44
N PRO A 55 12.40 -2.78 5.57
CA PRO A 55 11.75 -2.95 6.86
C PRO A 55 11.78 -4.43 7.30
N PRO A 56 11.75 -4.72 8.61
CA PRO A 56 11.70 -6.10 9.11
C PRO A 56 10.57 -6.92 8.46
N GLY A 57 10.92 -8.11 7.97
CA GLY A 57 9.98 -9.04 7.34
C GLY A 57 9.74 -8.79 5.85
N CYS A 58 10.30 -7.73 5.28
CA CYS A 58 10.27 -7.42 3.84
C CYS A 58 11.65 -7.71 3.23
N PRO A 59 11.91 -8.90 2.68
CA PRO A 59 13.25 -9.25 2.20
C PRO A 59 13.66 -8.49 0.94
N ASP A 60 12.71 -7.86 0.24
CA ASP A 60 12.99 -7.08 -0.96
C ASP A 60 11.83 -6.13 -1.30
N VAL A 61 12.18 -4.95 -1.81
CA VAL A 61 11.25 -3.98 -2.43
C VAL A 61 11.73 -3.79 -3.85
N ASN A 62 11.04 -4.42 -4.81
CA ASN A 62 11.46 -4.43 -6.21
C ASN A 62 10.99 -3.18 -6.95
N ASP A 63 9.81 -2.65 -6.60
CA ASP A 63 9.34 -1.38 -7.13
C ASP A 63 8.91 -0.48 -5.97
N GLY A 64 9.81 0.43 -5.57
CA GLY A 64 9.60 1.36 -4.44
C GLY A 64 8.56 2.45 -4.71
N ARG A 65 8.06 2.59 -5.94
CA ARG A 65 7.15 3.68 -6.31
C ARG A 65 5.79 3.52 -5.64
N CYS A 66 5.17 4.62 -5.22
CA CYS A 66 3.77 4.65 -4.84
C CYS A 66 3.00 5.59 -5.76
N ILE A 67 2.29 5.00 -6.72
CA ILE A 67 1.49 5.75 -7.68
C ILE A 67 0.02 5.90 -7.26
N LEU A 68 -0.28 5.79 -5.96
CA LEU A 68 -1.61 6.03 -5.38
C LEU A 68 -2.69 5.01 -5.79
N ARG A 69 -2.29 3.75 -6.02
CA ARG A 69 -3.19 2.68 -6.49
C ARG A 69 -4.34 2.41 -5.51
N PRO A 70 -5.55 2.09 -6.01
CA PRO A 70 -6.75 1.96 -5.18
C PRO A 70 -6.95 0.57 -4.57
N ALA A 71 -6.21 -0.46 -5.00
CA ALA A 71 -6.51 -1.87 -4.67
C ALA A 71 -6.70 -2.14 -3.16
N ALA A 72 -5.86 -1.52 -2.32
CA ALA A 72 -5.95 -1.66 -0.88
C ALA A 72 -7.22 -0.99 -0.32
N ILE A 73 -7.53 0.26 -0.71
CA ILE A 73 -8.71 0.96 -0.22
C ILE A 73 -10.01 0.37 -0.79
N LYS A 74 -10.00 -0.16 -2.01
CA LYS A 74 -11.09 -0.96 -2.60
C LYS A 74 -11.44 -2.15 -1.72
N SER A 75 -10.42 -2.91 -1.29
CA SER A 75 -10.62 -4.05 -0.38
C SER A 75 -11.19 -3.61 0.97
N VAL A 76 -10.69 -2.50 1.52
CA VAL A 76 -11.22 -1.91 2.76
C VAL A 76 -12.67 -1.46 2.60
N PHE A 77 -13.05 -0.88 1.46
CA PHE A 77 -14.43 -0.50 1.15
C PHE A 77 -15.37 -1.72 1.11
N ILE A 78 -14.95 -2.81 0.46
CA ILE A 78 -15.74 -4.06 0.47
C ILE A 78 -15.92 -4.55 1.90
N MET A 79 -14.85 -4.68 2.69
CA MET A 79 -14.98 -5.13 4.08
C MET A 79 -15.83 -4.18 4.93
N TYR A 80 -15.74 -2.86 4.70
CA TYR A 80 -16.58 -1.85 5.36
C TYR A 80 -18.08 -2.09 5.11
N ARG A 81 -18.46 -2.50 3.89
CA ARG A 81 -19.87 -2.76 3.52
C ARG A 81 -20.38 -4.13 3.96
N PHE A 82 -19.53 -5.15 4.03
CA PHE A 82 -19.95 -6.53 4.30
C PHE A 82 -19.95 -6.94 5.77
N ILE A 83 -19.07 -6.36 6.60
CA ILE A 83 -18.92 -6.76 8.01
C ILE A 83 -19.09 -5.55 8.94
N ASP A 84 -18.17 -5.33 9.89
CA ASP A 84 -18.19 -4.21 10.82
C ASP A 84 -17.55 -2.95 10.21
N GLY A 85 -18.38 -2.01 9.79
CA GLY A 85 -17.93 -0.76 9.17
C GLY A 85 -17.04 0.12 10.06
N ARG A 86 -17.12 0.04 11.40
CA ARG A 86 -16.36 0.99 12.26
C ARG A 86 -14.85 0.77 12.15
N ASN A 87 -14.41 -0.48 12.29
CA ASN A 87 -13.00 -0.84 12.20
C ASN A 87 -12.38 -0.52 10.84
N TYR A 88 -13.12 -0.70 9.75
CA TYR A 88 -12.62 -0.43 8.39
C TYR A 88 -12.66 1.06 8.03
N ARG A 89 -13.62 1.82 8.56
CA ARG A 89 -13.65 3.28 8.45
C ARG A 89 -12.43 3.91 9.14
N GLU A 90 -12.05 3.43 10.32
CA GLU A 90 -10.83 3.90 10.99
C GLU A 90 -9.55 3.54 10.21
N LYS A 91 -9.48 2.31 9.67
CA LYS A 91 -8.36 1.91 8.78
C LYS A 91 -8.26 2.82 7.57
N ALA A 92 -9.39 3.13 6.92
CA ALA A 92 -9.45 4.07 5.81
C ALA A 92 -8.96 5.47 6.23
N GLY A 93 -9.36 5.96 7.41
CA GLY A 93 -8.89 7.25 7.94
C GLY A 93 -7.37 7.31 8.09
N ARG A 94 -6.77 6.24 8.63
CA ARG A 94 -5.31 6.13 8.74
C ARG A 94 -4.64 6.07 7.37
N MET A 95 -5.18 5.30 6.43
CA MET A 95 -4.66 5.22 5.06
C MET A 95 -4.68 6.58 4.35
N PHE A 96 -5.81 7.31 4.42
CA PHE A 96 -5.93 8.63 3.83
C PHE A 96 -4.95 9.63 4.46
N GLY A 97 -4.82 9.60 5.79
CA GLY A 97 -3.85 10.43 6.52
C GLY A 97 -2.40 10.16 6.09
N SER A 98 -2.01 8.89 5.97
CA SER A 98 -0.68 8.49 5.49
C SER A 98 -0.41 8.94 4.06
N ILE A 99 -1.36 8.73 3.14
CA ILE A 99 -1.23 9.19 1.76
C ILE A 99 -1.08 10.71 1.73
N LYS A 100 -2.01 11.46 2.33
CA LYS A 100 -2.00 12.93 2.34
C LYS A 100 -0.69 13.48 2.94
N LYS A 101 -0.15 12.84 3.97
CA LYS A 101 1.09 13.28 4.62
C LYS A 101 2.28 13.27 3.67
N ILE A 102 2.44 12.21 2.86
CA ILE A 102 3.66 12.06 2.05
C ILE A 102 3.49 12.61 0.62
N THR A 103 2.27 12.64 0.10
CA THR A 103 2.00 12.90 -1.32
C THR A 103 1.52 14.32 -1.62
N ARG A 104 1.08 15.08 -0.61
CA ARG A 104 0.52 16.42 -0.82
C ARG A 104 1.58 17.40 -1.31
N THR A 105 1.23 18.16 -2.35
CA THR A 105 2.00 19.29 -2.86
C THR A 105 1.21 20.58 -2.63
N GLU A 106 1.74 21.71 -3.12
CA GLU A 106 1.03 22.99 -3.12
C GLU A 106 -0.27 22.94 -3.93
N PHE A 107 -0.25 22.25 -5.07
CA PHE A 107 -1.36 22.23 -6.02
C PHE A 107 -2.27 21.01 -5.88
N ALA A 108 -1.70 19.84 -5.56
CA ALA A 108 -2.41 18.57 -5.66
C ALA A 108 -1.76 17.47 -4.80
N ILE A 109 -1.79 16.25 -5.34
CA ILE A 109 -1.20 15.03 -4.78
C ILE A 109 -0.25 14.47 -5.84
N ALA A 110 0.95 14.09 -5.44
CA ALA A 110 2.00 13.55 -6.29
C ALA A 110 2.23 12.06 -6.00
N SER A 111 2.61 11.31 -7.03
CA SER A 111 3.18 9.99 -6.86
C SER A 111 4.56 10.05 -6.20
N ILE A 112 4.97 8.93 -5.59
CA ILE A 112 6.25 8.80 -4.89
C ILE A 112 7.17 7.90 -5.70
N SER A 113 8.42 8.31 -5.90
CA SER A 113 9.41 7.52 -6.65
C SER A 113 10.00 6.37 -5.84
N ASP A 114 10.23 6.56 -4.54
CA ASP A 114 10.68 5.50 -3.63
C ASP A 114 10.20 5.76 -2.20
N VAL A 115 9.23 4.95 -1.74
CA VAL A 115 8.67 5.03 -0.37
C VAL A 115 9.67 4.64 0.73
N THR A 116 10.79 4.01 0.36
CA THR A 116 11.86 3.67 1.31
C THR A 116 12.85 4.81 1.49
N ALA A 117 12.92 5.73 0.53
CA ALA A 117 13.80 6.88 0.56
C ALA A 117 13.21 8.02 1.39
N THR A 118 14.08 8.96 1.76
CA THR A 118 13.72 10.16 2.51
C THR A 118 14.58 11.30 1.97
N ASP A 119 13.94 12.39 1.61
CA ASP A 119 14.55 13.59 1.06
C ASP A 119 14.77 14.66 2.15
N LEU A 120 15.15 15.88 1.77
CA LEU A 120 15.47 17.00 2.66
C LEU A 120 14.33 17.39 3.62
N ASP A 121 13.07 17.18 3.21
CA ASP A 121 11.88 17.47 4.02
C ASP A 121 11.48 16.30 4.95
N HIS A 122 12.34 15.29 5.07
CA HIS A 122 12.06 14.03 5.75
C HIS A 122 10.85 13.26 5.18
N LEU A 123 10.50 13.50 3.91
CA LEU A 123 9.46 12.78 3.19
C LEU A 123 10.04 12.08 1.96
N PRO A 124 9.37 11.03 1.44
CA PRO A 124 9.79 10.38 0.22
C PRO A 124 9.81 11.34 -0.98
N PRO A 125 10.76 11.19 -1.92
CA PRO A 125 10.81 11.99 -3.14
C PRO A 125 9.54 11.82 -3.97
N ARG A 126 9.03 12.94 -4.49
CA ARG A 126 7.78 13.03 -5.24
C ARG A 126 8.07 13.20 -6.72
N ASP A 127 7.33 12.49 -7.56
CA ASP A 127 7.34 12.70 -9.01
C ASP A 127 6.27 13.72 -9.41
N ASP A 128 6.49 14.47 -10.49
CA ASP A 128 5.51 15.40 -11.06
C ASP A 128 4.43 14.66 -11.87
N GLN A 129 3.77 13.70 -11.23
CA GLN A 129 2.76 12.84 -11.83
C GLN A 129 1.64 12.55 -10.83
N MET A 130 0.40 12.72 -11.28
CA MET A 130 -0.82 12.33 -10.57
C MET A 130 -1.68 11.49 -11.49
N GLU A 131 -1.80 10.21 -11.16
CA GLU A 131 -2.54 9.24 -11.96
C GLU A 131 -4.05 9.53 -11.94
N SER A 132 -4.75 9.33 -13.06
CA SER A 132 -6.19 9.60 -13.16
C SER A 132 -7.02 8.78 -12.17
N PHE A 133 -6.61 7.54 -11.89
CA PHE A 133 -7.27 6.65 -10.93
C PHE A 133 -7.15 7.14 -9.48
N TRP A 134 -6.28 8.11 -9.16
CA TRP A 134 -6.33 8.79 -7.86
C TRP A 134 -7.71 9.43 -7.64
N LEU A 135 -8.23 10.10 -8.68
CA LEU A 135 -9.54 10.75 -8.67
C LEU A 135 -10.66 9.74 -8.95
N ALA A 136 -10.49 8.92 -9.99
CA ALA A 136 -11.53 8.00 -10.43
C ALA A 136 -11.78 6.87 -9.44
N GLU A 137 -10.75 6.39 -8.73
CA GLU A 137 -10.86 5.22 -7.87
C GLU A 137 -10.54 5.52 -6.42
N THR A 138 -9.31 5.94 -6.12
CA THR A 138 -8.80 6.00 -4.75
C THR A 138 -9.63 6.95 -3.88
N LEU A 139 -9.86 8.18 -4.35
CA LEU A 139 -10.73 9.14 -3.66
C LEU A 139 -12.19 8.70 -3.62
N LYS A 140 -12.69 8.03 -4.66
CA LYS A 140 -14.07 7.55 -4.72
C LYS A 140 -14.35 6.50 -3.65
N TYR A 141 -13.43 5.55 -3.44
CA TYR A 141 -13.56 4.57 -2.35
C TYR A 141 -13.46 5.23 -0.96
N PHE A 142 -12.56 6.19 -0.76
CA PHE A 142 -12.54 6.96 0.50
C PHE A 142 -13.87 7.68 0.72
N TYR A 143 -14.39 8.38 -0.30
CA TYR A 143 -15.67 9.07 -0.23
C TYR A 143 -16.79 8.11 0.18
N TRP A 144 -16.96 6.98 -0.50
CA TRP A 144 -18.01 6.01 -0.16
C TRP A 144 -17.89 5.37 1.23
N ILE A 145 -16.67 5.28 1.80
CA ILE A 145 -16.47 4.82 3.18
C ILE A 145 -16.92 5.89 4.18
N PHE A 146 -16.73 7.17 3.87
CA PHE A 146 -17.08 8.29 4.77
C PHE A 146 -18.46 8.88 4.53
N SER A 147 -19.13 8.51 3.44
CA SER A 147 -20.54 8.82 3.17
C SER A 147 -21.49 7.82 3.83
N GLU A 148 -22.77 8.17 3.83
CA GLU A 148 -23.86 7.22 4.08
C GLU A 148 -23.89 6.12 2.99
N PRO A 149 -24.51 4.96 3.25
CA PRO A 149 -24.50 3.82 2.32
C PRO A 149 -25.14 4.09 0.95
N ASP A 150 -26.14 4.97 0.92
CA ASP A 150 -27.08 5.17 -0.19
C ASP A 150 -26.51 5.57 -1.56
N PRO A 151 -25.40 6.33 -1.70
CA PRO A 151 -24.93 6.79 -3.01
C PRO A 151 -24.55 5.66 -3.97
N VAL A 152 -24.13 4.50 -3.45
CA VAL A 152 -23.84 3.28 -4.23
C VAL A 152 -24.16 2.05 -3.39
N SER A 153 -25.32 1.44 -3.66
CA SER A 153 -25.67 0.12 -3.13
C SER A 153 -24.94 -0.98 -3.92
N LEU A 154 -24.26 -1.88 -3.21
CA LEU A 154 -23.63 -3.05 -3.82
C LEU A 154 -24.65 -4.12 -4.27
N ASP A 155 -25.90 -4.01 -3.83
CA ASP A 155 -27.00 -4.86 -4.30
C ASP A 155 -27.52 -4.41 -5.66
N GLU A 156 -27.44 -3.11 -5.96
CA GLU A 156 -27.99 -2.50 -7.18
C GLU A 156 -26.92 -2.28 -8.26
N TYR A 157 -25.66 -2.06 -7.88
CA TYR A 157 -24.57 -1.72 -8.80
C TYR A 157 -23.43 -2.74 -8.76
N ALA A 158 -22.95 -3.12 -9.94
CA ALA A 158 -21.66 -3.76 -10.12
C ALA A 158 -20.60 -2.68 -10.43
N VAL A 159 -19.56 -2.58 -9.61
CA VAL A 159 -18.50 -1.60 -9.80
C VAL A 159 -17.41 -2.20 -10.70
N ASN A 160 -17.11 -1.56 -11.84
CA ASN A 160 -16.10 -2.03 -12.77
C ASN A 160 -14.66 -1.89 -12.21
N THR A 161 -13.65 -2.29 -13.00
CA THR A 161 -12.26 -2.25 -12.53
C THR A 161 -11.70 -0.84 -12.28
N GLU A 162 -12.36 0.21 -12.76
CA GLU A 162 -12.00 1.64 -12.62
C GLU A 162 -13.00 2.38 -11.71
N ALA A 163 -13.60 1.65 -10.77
CA ALA A 163 -14.54 2.17 -9.78
C ALA A 163 -15.79 2.87 -10.37
N HIS A 164 -16.19 2.59 -11.60
CA HIS A 164 -17.43 3.12 -12.17
C HIS A 164 -18.61 2.18 -11.85
N PRO A 165 -19.63 2.64 -11.12
CA PRO A 165 -20.81 1.82 -10.82
C PRO A 165 -21.66 1.64 -12.09
N LEU A 166 -21.96 0.39 -12.42
CA LEU A 166 -22.83 -0.02 -13.51
C LEU A 166 -24.07 -0.67 -12.90
N GLN A 167 -25.26 -0.23 -13.31
CA GLN A 167 -26.50 -0.82 -12.80
C GLN A 167 -26.56 -2.31 -13.18
N ARG A 168 -26.92 -3.16 -12.21
CA ARG A 168 -27.08 -4.60 -12.47
C ARG A 168 -28.31 -4.84 -13.36
N PRO A 169 -28.24 -5.79 -14.30
CA PRO A 169 -29.41 -6.19 -15.08
C PRO A 169 -30.52 -6.74 -14.16
N THR A 170 -31.77 -6.40 -14.45
CA THR A 170 -32.98 -6.95 -13.79
C THR A 170 -33.41 -8.26 -14.39
#